data_AF-A0A9X7GST1-F1
#
_entry.id   AF-A0A9X7GST1-F1
#
_cell.length_a   1.000
_cell.length_b   1.000
_cell.length_c   1.000
_cell.angle_alpha   90.00
_cell.angle_beta   90.00
_cell.angle_gamma   90.00
#
_symmetry.space_group_name_H-M   'P 1'
#
loop_
_entity.id
_entity.type
_entity.pdbx_description
1 polymer ?
#
loop_
_entity_poly.entity_id
_entity_poly.type
_entity_poly.pdbx_seq_one_letter_code
_entity_poly.pdbx_strand_id
1 'polypeptide(L)'
;MMAAVTLPVAGLGTAIVKTGMDFEASMSEVQAISGATGKNFKALGSKAEELGARTSKSASEAAQAMKYQALAGWNVQQILKGTEPILKLSEAGNLDLARASDLVTDSMSALGITVDDLPRYLDVMAQTSRKSNTDIDALGEAFLRVGGTFNGLKVPVEEGAAVLGLLANRGLKAGEAGQALSSTLVNLTAPTGQAKKALDQLKFSAFDKRGNFKGLSNILYELKDKMAGMTQEEKNQ
;
A
#
# COMPACT_ATOMS: atom_id res chain seq x y z
N MET A 1 -57.64 14.79 -3.69
CA MET A 1 -56.46 13.93 -3.51
C MET A 1 -55.63 13.95 -4.79
N MET A 2 -54.58 14.77 -4.92
CA MET A 2 -53.58 14.67 -6.00
C MET A 2 -52.33 15.55 -5.77
N ALA A 3 -51.96 15.85 -4.53
CA ALA A 3 -50.86 16.78 -4.22
C ALA A 3 -49.73 16.20 -3.33
N ALA A 4 -49.74 14.90 -3.03
CA ALA A 4 -48.81 14.33 -2.04
C ALA A 4 -47.86 13.22 -2.56
N VAL A 5 -47.86 12.91 -3.87
CA VAL A 5 -47.03 11.83 -4.46
C VAL A 5 -45.94 12.36 -5.40
N THR A 6 -45.98 13.64 -5.79
CA THR A 6 -45.04 14.21 -6.77
C THR A 6 -43.67 14.58 -6.17
N LEU A 7 -43.60 14.96 -4.89
CA LEU A 7 -42.34 15.32 -4.22
C LEU A 7 -41.41 14.13 -3.95
N PRO A 8 -41.88 12.97 -3.43
CA PRO A 8 -41.02 11.79 -3.25
C PRO A 8 -40.50 11.24 -4.59
N VAL A 9 -41.34 11.23 -5.63
CA VAL A 9 -40.97 10.72 -6.97
C VAL A 9 -39.98 11.64 -7.68
N ALA A 10 -40.13 12.96 -7.55
CA ALA A 10 -39.14 13.91 -8.05
C ALA A 10 -37.79 13.77 -7.34
N GLY A 11 -37.77 13.58 -6.01
CA GLY A 11 -36.55 13.37 -5.23
C GLY A 11 -35.84 12.04 -5.51
N LEU A 12 -36.60 10.97 -5.77
CA LEU A 12 -36.04 9.68 -6.21
C LEU A 12 -35.48 9.77 -7.63
N GLY A 13 -36.17 10.47 -8.54
CA GLY A 13 -35.71 10.68 -9.91
C GLY A 13 -34.40 11.47 -9.98
N THR A 14 -34.27 12.54 -9.18
CA THR A 14 -33.02 13.34 -9.13
C THR A 14 -31.85 12.57 -8.53
N ALA A 15 -32.10 11.71 -7.52
CA ALA A 15 -31.07 10.87 -6.93
C ALA A 15 -30.53 9.82 -7.92
N ILE A 16 -31.41 9.14 -8.65
CA ILE A 16 -31.02 8.13 -9.66
C ILE A 16 -30.21 8.76 -10.78
N VAL A 17 -30.66 9.92 -11.29
CA VAL A 17 -29.94 10.66 -12.34
C VAL A 17 -28.56 11.08 -11.85
N LYS A 18 -28.46 11.61 -10.62
CA LYS A 18 -27.19 12.02 -10.03
C LYS A 18 -26.22 10.83 -9.89
N THR A 19 -26.68 9.69 -9.38
CA THR A 19 -25.84 8.49 -9.26
C THR A 19 -25.32 8.02 -10.62
N GLY A 20 -26.18 8.03 -11.65
CA GLY A 20 -25.77 7.71 -13.02
C GLY A 20 -24.72 8.70 -13.54
N MET A 21 -24.92 10.00 -13.35
CA MET A 21 -23.97 11.04 -13.75
C MET A 21 -22.62 10.92 -13.02
N ASP A 22 -22.63 10.68 -11.71
CA ASP A 22 -21.41 10.51 -10.90
C ASP A 22 -20.61 9.28 -11.35
N PHE A 23 -21.32 8.20 -11.73
CA PHE A 23 -20.69 7.00 -12.30
C PHE A 23 -20.11 7.26 -13.68
N GLU A 24 -20.86 7.87 -14.60
CA GLU A 24 -20.40 8.22 -15.94
C GLU A 24 -19.19 9.17 -15.90
N ALA A 25 -19.19 10.14 -14.98
CA ALA A 25 -18.06 11.03 -14.75
C ALA A 25 -16.81 10.24 -14.29
N SER A 26 -16.97 9.35 -13.30
CA SER A 26 -15.87 8.52 -12.81
C SER A 26 -15.32 7.59 -13.91
N MET A 27 -16.20 6.99 -14.71
CA MET A 27 -15.79 6.15 -15.84
C MET A 27 -15.12 6.96 -16.95
N SER A 28 -15.51 8.21 -17.17
CA SER A 28 -14.84 9.10 -18.11
C SER A 28 -13.38 9.36 -17.70
N GLU A 29 -13.11 9.55 -16.41
CA GLU A 29 -11.73 9.66 -15.89
C GLU A 29 -10.94 8.36 -16.10
N VAL A 30 -11.56 7.20 -15.81
CA VAL A 30 -10.95 5.88 -16.08
C VAL A 30 -10.61 5.73 -17.55
N GLN A 31 -11.50 6.15 -18.46
CA GLN A 31 -11.26 6.09 -19.89
C GLN A 31 -10.07 6.95 -20.31
N ALA A 32 -10.04 8.19 -19.83
CA ALA A 32 -9.01 9.16 -20.17
C ALA A 32 -7.61 8.71 -19.72
N ILE A 33 -7.52 8.12 -18.52
CA ILE A 33 -6.24 7.70 -17.94
C ILE A 33 -5.80 6.33 -18.47
N SER A 34 -6.71 5.35 -18.55
CA SER A 34 -6.37 4.00 -19.01
C SER A 34 -6.20 3.87 -20.53
N GLY A 35 -6.75 4.82 -21.29
CA GLY A 35 -6.84 4.73 -22.75
C GLY A 35 -7.77 3.59 -23.25
N ALA A 36 -8.55 2.97 -22.37
CA ALA A 36 -9.43 1.87 -22.73
C ALA A 36 -10.56 2.34 -23.64
N THR A 37 -10.88 1.56 -24.67
CA THR A 37 -11.99 1.83 -25.60
C THR A 37 -12.77 0.55 -25.90
N GLY A 38 -13.94 0.70 -26.53
CA GLY A 38 -14.77 -0.41 -27.01
C GLY A 38 -15.05 -1.47 -25.94
N LYS A 39 -14.66 -2.73 -26.23
CA LYS A 39 -14.89 -3.87 -25.34
C LYS A 39 -14.17 -3.75 -24.00
N ASN A 40 -12.96 -3.18 -23.99
CA ASN A 40 -12.17 -3.04 -22.77
C ASN A 40 -12.80 -2.02 -21.82
N PHE A 41 -13.24 -0.88 -22.37
CA PHE A 41 -13.93 0.14 -21.57
C PHE A 41 -15.27 -0.38 -21.01
N LYS A 42 -16.04 -1.09 -21.84
CA LYS A 42 -17.28 -1.74 -21.41
C LYS A 42 -17.02 -2.76 -20.29
N ALA A 43 -15.95 -3.55 -20.38
CA ALA A 43 -15.59 -4.51 -19.34
C ALA A 43 -15.27 -3.83 -18.01
N LEU A 44 -14.54 -2.71 -18.02
CA LEU A 44 -14.28 -1.91 -16.81
C LEU A 44 -15.58 -1.38 -16.20
N GLY A 45 -16.46 -0.80 -17.02
CA GLY A 45 -17.77 -0.31 -16.56
C GLY A 45 -18.63 -1.42 -15.95
N SER A 46 -18.77 -2.55 -16.65
CA SER A 46 -19.52 -3.70 -16.12
C SER A 46 -18.91 -4.27 -14.84
N LYS A 47 -17.58 -4.28 -14.71
CA LYS A 47 -16.92 -4.72 -13.45
C LYS A 47 -17.21 -3.74 -12.32
N ALA A 48 -17.21 -2.44 -12.58
CA ALA A 48 -17.52 -1.44 -11.56
C ALA A 48 -18.98 -1.55 -11.09
N GLU A 49 -19.94 -1.71 -12.01
CA GLU A 49 -21.35 -1.98 -11.69
C GLU A 49 -21.52 -3.28 -10.90
N GLU A 50 -20.86 -4.36 -11.33
CA GLU A 50 -20.90 -5.67 -10.67
C GLU A 50 -20.41 -5.57 -9.23
N LEU A 51 -19.31 -4.85 -8.97
CA LEU A 51 -18.80 -4.61 -7.63
C LEU A 51 -19.74 -3.71 -6.83
N GLY A 52 -20.27 -2.66 -7.45
CA GLY A 52 -21.28 -1.77 -6.90
C GLY A 52 -22.54 -2.48 -6.39
N ALA A 53 -22.95 -3.54 -7.09
CA ALA A 53 -24.17 -4.27 -6.79
C ALA A 53 -24.00 -5.37 -5.72
N ARG A 54 -22.78 -5.89 -5.51
CA ARG A 54 -22.54 -7.08 -4.67
C ARG A 54 -21.65 -6.85 -3.45
N THR A 55 -21.06 -5.67 -3.32
CA THR A 55 -20.12 -5.35 -2.23
C THR A 55 -20.62 -4.15 -1.43
N SER A 56 -19.86 -3.74 -0.41
CA SER A 56 -20.21 -2.56 0.40
C SER A 56 -19.97 -1.21 -0.30
N LYS A 57 -19.30 -1.21 -1.47
CA LYS A 57 -18.90 0.00 -2.20
C LYS A 57 -19.80 0.23 -3.40
N SER A 58 -20.00 1.49 -3.80
CA SER A 58 -20.76 1.87 -4.99
C SER A 58 -19.98 1.64 -6.29
N ALA A 59 -20.70 1.64 -7.43
CA ALA A 59 -20.08 1.55 -8.74
C ALA A 59 -19.14 2.73 -9.03
N SER A 60 -19.48 3.93 -8.54
CA SER A 60 -18.63 5.12 -8.66
C SER A 60 -17.36 5.01 -7.84
N GLU A 61 -17.43 4.48 -6.61
CA GLU A 61 -16.23 4.19 -5.81
C GLU A 61 -15.34 3.14 -6.49
N ALA A 62 -15.94 2.10 -7.08
CA ALA A 62 -15.18 1.09 -7.84
C ALA A 62 -14.49 1.71 -9.06
N ALA A 63 -15.17 2.59 -9.80
CA ALA A 63 -14.58 3.33 -10.92
C ALA A 63 -13.44 4.25 -10.46
N GLN A 64 -13.58 4.95 -9.33
CA GLN A 64 -12.51 5.76 -8.75
C GLN A 64 -11.30 4.91 -8.35
N ALA A 65 -11.51 3.70 -7.83
CA ALA A 65 -10.42 2.74 -7.58
C ALA A 65 -9.68 2.37 -8.87
N MET A 66 -10.43 2.03 -9.92
CA MET A 66 -9.89 1.69 -11.25
C MET A 66 -9.05 2.83 -11.83
N LYS A 67 -9.41 4.09 -11.53
CA LYS A 67 -8.64 5.27 -11.92
C LYS A 67 -7.24 5.25 -11.32
N TYR A 68 -7.10 5.01 -10.01
CA TYR A 68 -5.79 4.94 -9.35
C TYR A 68 -4.95 3.79 -9.89
N GLN A 69 -5.56 2.64 -10.18
CA GLN A 69 -4.87 1.52 -10.81
C GLN A 69 -4.38 1.89 -12.22
N ALA A 70 -5.19 2.61 -13.01
CA ALA A 70 -4.78 3.11 -14.31
C ALA A 70 -3.66 4.17 -14.20
N LEU A 71 -3.71 5.08 -13.22
CA LEU A 71 -2.66 6.06 -12.93
C LEU A 71 -1.33 5.38 -12.59
N ALA A 72 -1.37 4.28 -11.84
CA ALA A 72 -0.22 3.45 -11.55
C ALA A 72 0.25 2.58 -12.74
N GLY A 73 -0.34 2.78 -13.92
CA GLY A 73 0.08 2.13 -15.17
C GLY A 73 -0.45 0.70 -15.33
N TRP A 74 -1.42 0.27 -14.53
CA TRP A 74 -2.01 -1.06 -14.70
C TRP A 74 -2.81 -1.13 -16.00
N ASN A 75 -2.61 -2.21 -16.75
CA ASN A 75 -3.42 -2.47 -17.93
C ASN A 75 -4.84 -2.92 -17.56
N VAL A 76 -5.75 -2.91 -18.52
CA VAL A 76 -7.17 -3.26 -18.32
C VAL A 76 -7.36 -4.61 -17.61
N GLN A 77 -6.56 -5.63 -17.96
CA GLN A 77 -6.69 -6.96 -17.35
C GLN A 77 -6.22 -6.97 -15.89
N GLN A 78 -5.16 -6.22 -15.59
CA GLN A 78 -4.68 -6.01 -14.22
C GLN A 78 -5.74 -5.27 -13.39
N ILE A 79 -6.36 -4.23 -13.93
CA ILE A 79 -7.43 -3.47 -13.26
C ILE A 79 -8.62 -4.39 -12.94
N LEU A 80 -9.10 -5.15 -13.93
CA LEU A 80 -10.23 -6.07 -13.77
C LEU A 80 -9.98 -7.14 -12.70
N LYS A 81 -8.74 -7.63 -12.61
CA LYS A 81 -8.34 -8.63 -11.61
C LYS A 81 -8.11 -8.03 -10.22
N GLY A 82 -7.53 -6.83 -10.16
CA GLY A 82 -7.04 -6.25 -8.91
C GLY A 82 -8.05 -5.40 -8.14
N THR A 83 -9.06 -4.84 -8.81
CA THR A 83 -10.04 -3.96 -8.14
C THR A 83 -10.80 -4.66 -7.02
N GLU A 84 -11.27 -5.90 -7.23
CA GLU A 84 -12.03 -6.62 -6.20
C GLU A 84 -11.19 -7.04 -4.98
N PRO A 85 -9.96 -7.58 -5.15
CA PRO A 85 -9.05 -7.78 -4.02
C PRO A 85 -8.77 -6.51 -3.21
N ILE A 86 -8.51 -5.38 -3.86
CA ILE A 86 -8.29 -4.09 -3.19
C ILE A 86 -9.56 -3.66 -2.45
N LEU A 87 -10.73 -3.88 -3.05
CA LEU A 87 -12.01 -3.61 -2.41
C LEU A 87 -12.18 -4.39 -1.11
N LYS A 88 -11.90 -5.70 -1.12
CA LYS A 88 -11.96 -6.54 0.08
C LYS A 88 -10.94 -6.09 1.14
N LEU A 89 -9.76 -5.62 0.73
CA LEU A 89 -8.81 -5.00 1.65
C LEU A 89 -9.39 -3.72 2.27
N SER A 90 -10.03 -2.86 1.46
CA SER A 90 -10.69 -1.64 1.96
C SER A 90 -11.77 -1.96 2.98
N GLU A 91 -12.56 -3.02 2.77
CA GLU A 91 -13.57 -3.49 3.72
C GLU A 91 -12.93 -3.97 5.01
N ALA A 92 -11.85 -4.77 4.92
CA ALA A 92 -11.13 -5.28 6.08
C ALA A 92 -10.45 -4.17 6.91
N GLY A 93 -10.05 -3.07 6.27
CA GLY A 93 -9.43 -1.91 6.91
C GLY A 93 -10.39 -0.78 7.24
N ASN A 94 -11.68 -0.92 6.90
CA ASN A 94 -12.66 0.17 6.93
C ASN A 94 -12.15 1.46 6.23
N LEU A 95 -11.52 1.30 5.07
CA LEU A 95 -10.96 2.39 4.26
C LEU A 95 -11.93 2.79 3.15
N ASP A 96 -11.81 4.05 2.73
CA ASP A 96 -12.31 4.47 1.43
C ASP A 96 -11.64 3.63 0.32
N LEU A 97 -12.43 3.23 -0.69
CA LEU A 97 -11.93 2.34 -1.73
C LEU A 97 -10.87 3.03 -2.59
N ALA A 98 -11.05 4.32 -2.88
CA ALA A 98 -10.12 5.09 -3.68
C ALA A 98 -8.79 5.23 -2.93
N ARG A 99 -8.83 5.54 -1.63
CA ARG A 99 -7.65 5.56 -0.74
C ARG A 99 -6.94 4.22 -0.66
N ALA A 100 -7.68 3.12 -0.49
CA ALA A 100 -7.08 1.78 -0.46
C ALA A 100 -6.40 1.45 -1.80
N SER A 101 -7.02 1.83 -2.91
CA SER A 101 -6.45 1.63 -4.24
C SER A 101 -5.19 2.44 -4.45
N ASP A 102 -5.20 3.73 -4.13
CA ASP A 102 -4.05 4.64 -4.19
C ASP A 102 -2.86 4.10 -3.39
N LEU A 103 -3.08 3.79 -2.11
CA LEU A 103 -2.04 3.24 -1.24
C LEU A 103 -1.47 1.93 -1.76
N VAL A 104 -2.33 0.98 -2.17
CA VAL A 104 -1.86 -0.32 -2.68
C VAL A 104 -1.05 -0.14 -3.95
N THR A 105 -1.54 0.66 -4.91
CA THR A 105 -0.85 0.82 -6.19
C THR A 105 0.49 1.55 -6.04
N ASP A 106 0.55 2.57 -5.19
CA ASP A 106 1.75 3.36 -4.97
C ASP A 106 2.80 2.58 -4.17
N SER A 107 2.39 1.90 -3.09
CA SER A 107 3.29 1.10 -2.27
C SER A 107 3.82 -0.12 -3.02
N MET A 108 3.00 -0.80 -3.82
CA MET A 108 3.47 -1.88 -4.71
C MET A 108 4.51 -1.36 -5.71
N SER A 109 4.26 -0.19 -6.31
CA SER A 109 5.21 0.44 -7.24
C SER A 109 6.53 0.76 -6.55
N ALA A 110 6.49 1.33 -5.34
CA ALA A 110 7.67 1.62 -4.54
C ALA A 110 8.46 0.34 -4.19
N LEU A 111 7.76 -0.74 -3.82
CA LEU A 111 8.34 -2.03 -3.46
C LEU A 111 8.81 -2.85 -4.67
N GLY A 112 8.44 -2.46 -5.90
CA GLY A 112 8.70 -3.25 -7.11
C GLY A 112 7.86 -4.53 -7.19
N ILE A 113 6.71 -4.57 -6.51
CA ILE A 113 5.78 -5.71 -6.51
C ILE A 113 4.85 -5.61 -7.72
N THR A 114 4.67 -6.72 -8.43
CA THR A 114 3.79 -6.77 -9.59
C THR A 114 2.36 -7.16 -9.22
N VAL A 115 1.41 -6.92 -10.12
CA VAL A 115 -0.01 -7.27 -9.90
C VAL A 115 -0.22 -8.78 -9.71
N ASP A 116 0.67 -9.62 -10.23
CA ASP A 116 0.60 -11.07 -10.02
C ASP A 116 0.82 -11.45 -8.55
N ASP A 117 1.58 -10.64 -7.81
CA ASP A 117 1.83 -10.80 -6.37
C ASP A 117 0.84 -10.02 -5.49
N LEU A 118 -0.16 -9.35 -6.09
CA LEU A 118 -1.16 -8.56 -5.36
C LEU A 118 -1.84 -9.37 -4.23
N PRO A 119 -2.33 -10.61 -4.43
CA PRO A 119 -2.98 -11.35 -3.34
C PRO A 119 -2.07 -11.58 -2.14
N ARG A 120 -0.78 -11.86 -2.38
CA ARG A 120 0.24 -12.03 -1.33
C ARG A 120 0.50 -10.70 -0.62
N TYR A 121 0.62 -9.61 -1.36
CA TYR A 121 0.83 -8.29 -0.78
C TYR A 121 -0.33 -7.86 0.14
N LEU A 122 -1.57 -8.00 -0.34
CA LEU A 122 -2.77 -7.67 0.43
C LEU A 122 -2.91 -8.54 1.69
N ASP A 123 -2.58 -9.84 1.60
CA ASP A 123 -2.59 -10.74 2.75
C ASP A 123 -1.55 -10.32 3.80
N VAL A 124 -0.34 -9.94 3.38
CA VAL A 124 0.69 -9.42 4.31
C VAL A 124 0.23 -8.14 5.00
N MET A 125 -0.41 -7.21 4.29
CA MET A 125 -0.97 -6.00 4.89
C MET A 125 -2.06 -6.35 5.92
N ALA A 126 -3.01 -7.20 5.56
CA ALA A 126 -4.13 -7.59 6.42
C ALA A 126 -3.68 -8.42 7.63
N GLN A 127 -2.68 -9.30 7.47
CA GLN A 127 -2.15 -10.08 8.59
C GLN A 127 -1.35 -9.21 9.56
N THR A 128 -0.56 -8.29 9.05
CA THR A 128 0.25 -7.39 9.89
C THR A 128 -0.63 -6.44 10.69
N SER A 129 -1.67 -5.86 10.08
CA SER A 129 -2.63 -5.00 10.78
C SER A 129 -3.41 -5.75 11.87
N ARG A 130 -3.67 -7.05 11.71
CA ARG A 130 -4.30 -7.88 12.75
C ARG A 130 -3.38 -8.27 13.90
N LYS A 131 -2.05 -8.26 13.69
CA LYS A 131 -1.06 -8.80 14.63
C LYS A 131 -0.22 -7.72 15.32
N SER A 132 -0.41 -6.45 15.01
CA SER A 132 0.38 -5.35 15.54
C SER A 132 -0.45 -4.08 15.70
N ASN A 133 0.08 -3.10 16.42
CA ASN A 133 -0.57 -1.82 16.72
C ASN A 133 -0.54 -0.84 15.52
N THR A 134 -0.96 -1.32 14.36
CA THR A 134 -1.04 -0.59 13.08
C THR A 134 -2.32 -0.97 12.34
N ASP A 135 -2.64 -0.22 11.30
CA ASP A 135 -3.74 -0.51 10.38
C ASP A 135 -3.23 -0.57 8.94
N ILE A 136 -4.14 -0.85 8.00
CA ILE A 136 -3.83 -1.00 6.58
C ILE A 136 -3.38 0.33 5.96
N ASP A 137 -3.96 1.45 6.38
CA ASP A 137 -3.60 2.78 5.87
C ASP A 137 -2.16 3.13 6.28
N ALA A 138 -1.86 3.01 7.58
CA ALA A 138 -0.54 3.23 8.14
C ALA A 138 0.51 2.27 7.55
N LEU A 139 0.18 1.01 7.30
CA LEU A 139 1.10 0.09 6.62
C LEU A 139 1.36 0.51 5.17
N GLY A 140 0.32 0.92 4.43
CA GLY A 140 0.47 1.43 3.07
C GLY A 140 1.39 2.64 3.02
N GLU A 141 1.21 3.61 3.91
CA GLU A 141 2.09 4.78 4.02
C GLU A 141 3.52 4.40 4.39
N ALA A 142 3.71 3.48 5.33
CA ALA A 142 5.03 3.01 5.72
C ALA A 142 5.75 2.35 4.54
N PHE A 143 5.07 1.46 3.82
CA PHE A 143 5.61 0.81 2.64
C PHE A 143 5.90 1.78 1.51
N LEU A 144 5.06 2.78 1.29
CA LEU A 144 5.33 3.84 0.32
C LEU A 144 6.65 4.57 0.62
N ARG A 145 6.93 4.86 1.90
CA ARG A 145 8.15 5.57 2.32
C ARG A 145 9.41 4.71 2.28
N VAL A 146 9.33 3.45 2.68
CA VAL A 146 10.51 2.55 2.72
C VAL A 146 10.71 1.75 1.43
N GLY A 147 9.71 1.70 0.56
CA GLY A 147 9.60 0.74 -0.53
C GLY A 147 10.79 0.74 -1.48
N GLY A 148 11.26 1.92 -1.89
CA GLY A 148 12.43 2.02 -2.79
C GLY A 148 13.70 1.42 -2.18
N THR A 149 13.91 1.61 -0.87
CA THR A 149 15.04 1.02 -0.14
C THR A 149 14.91 -0.50 -0.04
N PHE A 150 13.71 -1.00 0.28
CA PHE A 150 13.44 -2.44 0.29
C PHE A 150 13.63 -3.08 -1.08
N ASN A 151 13.13 -2.46 -2.14
CA ASN A 151 13.28 -2.93 -3.51
C ASN A 151 14.77 -3.01 -3.90
N GLY A 152 15.53 -1.94 -3.68
CA GLY A 152 16.97 -1.92 -3.96
C GLY A 152 17.77 -2.99 -3.20
N LEU A 153 17.37 -3.29 -1.96
CA LEU A 153 17.99 -4.32 -1.12
C LEU A 153 17.35 -5.71 -1.29
N LYS A 154 16.34 -5.86 -2.15
CA LYS A 154 15.55 -7.08 -2.37
C LYS A 154 14.97 -7.66 -1.07
N VAL A 155 14.52 -6.79 -0.18
CA VAL A 155 13.88 -7.16 1.08
C VAL A 155 12.51 -7.78 0.78
N PRO A 156 12.22 -9.00 1.25
CA PRO A 156 10.89 -9.59 1.15
C PRO A 156 9.86 -8.75 1.92
N VAL A 157 8.67 -8.58 1.32
CA VAL A 157 7.62 -7.74 1.90
C VAL A 157 7.15 -8.24 3.27
N GLU A 158 7.18 -9.56 3.54
CA GLU A 158 6.85 -10.14 4.85
C GLU A 158 7.83 -9.69 5.93
N GLU A 159 9.12 -9.63 5.59
CA GLU A 159 10.16 -9.22 6.52
C GLU A 159 10.05 -7.73 6.82
N GLY A 160 9.82 -6.93 5.78
CA GLY A 160 9.50 -5.51 5.91
C GLY A 160 8.27 -5.26 6.80
N ALA A 161 7.17 -5.99 6.55
CA ALA A 161 5.95 -5.88 7.33
C ALA A 161 6.16 -6.25 8.81
N ALA A 162 6.94 -7.30 9.07
CA ALA A 162 7.25 -7.73 10.43
C ALA A 162 8.01 -6.65 11.22
N VAL A 163 9.00 -6.00 10.59
CA VAL A 163 9.74 -4.90 11.22
C VAL A 163 8.83 -3.69 11.44
N LEU A 164 8.01 -3.31 10.44
CA LEU A 164 7.06 -2.20 10.58
C LEU A 164 6.01 -2.46 11.67
N GLY A 165 5.50 -3.69 11.78
CA GLY A 165 4.59 -4.08 12.85
C GLY A 165 5.25 -4.03 14.24
N LEU A 166 6.54 -4.40 14.34
CA LEU A 166 7.29 -4.26 15.59
C LEU A 166 7.50 -2.79 15.98
N LEU A 167 7.81 -1.92 15.02
CA LEU A 167 7.92 -0.47 15.24
C LEU A 167 6.58 0.10 15.70
N ALA A 168 5.48 -0.31 15.08
CA ALA A 168 4.14 0.14 15.45
C ALA A 168 3.76 -0.26 16.87
N ASN A 169 4.14 -1.47 17.31
CA ASN A 169 4.00 -1.92 18.70
C ASN A 169 4.81 -1.06 19.70
N ARG A 170 5.77 -0.28 19.23
CA ARG A 170 6.56 0.69 20.01
C ARG A 170 6.13 2.14 19.78
N GLY A 171 5.00 2.37 19.10
CA GLY A 171 4.41 3.68 18.88
C GLY A 171 4.89 4.39 17.60
N LEU A 172 5.81 3.80 16.83
CA LEU A 172 6.29 4.37 15.58
C LEU A 172 5.60 3.66 14.40
N LYS A 173 4.69 4.35 13.70
CA LYS A 173 3.86 3.76 12.63
C LYS A 173 3.75 4.70 11.43
N ALA A 174 2.96 4.29 10.44
CA ALA A 174 2.66 5.09 9.26
C ALA A 174 3.92 5.51 8.49
N GLY A 175 3.83 6.59 7.73
CA GLY A 175 4.97 7.11 6.96
C GLY A 175 6.23 7.41 7.80
N GLU A 176 6.09 7.76 9.08
CA GLU A 176 7.24 8.02 9.96
C GLU A 176 8.06 6.77 10.20
N ALA A 177 7.41 5.62 10.46
CA ALA A 177 8.09 4.33 10.59
C ALA A 177 8.82 3.94 9.31
N GLY A 178 8.18 4.11 8.16
CA GLY A 178 8.79 3.84 6.86
C GLY A 178 10.01 4.71 6.59
N GLN A 179 9.91 6.01 6.89
CA GLN A 179 11.02 6.95 6.72
C GLN A 179 12.19 6.62 7.67
N ALA A 180 11.90 6.40 8.95
CA ALA A 180 12.91 6.05 9.94
C ALA A 180 13.65 4.77 9.55
N LEU A 181 12.90 3.73 9.17
CA LEU A 181 13.49 2.45 8.74
C LEU A 181 14.32 2.60 7.47
N SER A 182 13.86 3.39 6.49
CA SER A 182 14.61 3.71 5.28
C SER A 182 15.94 4.38 5.61
N SER A 183 15.93 5.41 6.46
CA SER A 183 17.14 6.10 6.91
C SER A 183 18.09 5.18 7.68
N THR A 184 17.57 4.33 8.57
CA THR A 184 18.38 3.32 9.27
C THR A 184 19.05 2.38 8.28
N LEU A 185 18.32 1.84 7.30
CA LEU A 185 18.87 0.92 6.31
C LEU A 185 19.93 1.57 5.43
N VAL A 186 19.72 2.80 4.99
CA VAL A 186 20.75 3.56 4.24
C VAL A 186 22.01 3.71 5.07
N ASN A 187 21.89 4.08 6.36
CA ASN A 187 23.03 4.19 7.26
C ASN A 187 23.73 2.85 7.53
N LEU A 188 23.03 1.71 7.47
CA LEU A 188 23.63 0.39 7.63
C LEU A 188 24.28 -0.15 6.36
N THR A 189 23.75 0.22 5.19
CA THR A 189 24.16 -0.36 3.89
C THR A 189 25.16 0.52 3.14
N ALA A 190 25.03 1.84 3.23
CA ALA A 190 25.97 2.80 2.66
C ALA A 190 26.44 3.81 3.73
N PRO A 191 27.02 3.33 4.84
CA PRO A 191 27.42 4.21 5.94
C PRO A 191 28.47 5.23 5.50
N THR A 192 28.31 6.47 5.98
CA THR A 192 29.33 7.52 5.86
C THR A 192 29.57 8.18 7.23
N GLY A 193 30.61 9.02 7.34
CA GLY A 193 30.84 9.84 8.52
C GLY A 193 30.93 9.04 9.84
N GLN A 194 30.15 9.46 10.84
CA GLN A 194 30.11 8.85 12.18
C GLN A 194 29.55 7.43 12.15
N ALA A 195 28.45 7.19 11.41
CA ALA A 195 27.86 5.86 11.27
C ALA A 195 28.87 4.84 10.74
N LYS A 196 29.69 5.22 9.74
CA LYS A 196 30.77 4.35 9.24
C LYS A 196 31.78 3.99 10.33
N LYS A 197 32.25 4.96 11.10
CA LYS A 197 33.23 4.73 12.17
C LYS A 197 32.68 3.78 13.23
N ALA A 198 31.43 3.97 13.66
CA ALA A 198 30.78 3.11 14.64
C ALA A 198 30.62 1.67 14.12
N LEU A 199 30.13 1.48 12.88
CA LEU A 199 29.97 0.15 12.30
C LEU A 199 31.32 -0.56 12.05
N ASP A 200 32.37 0.18 11.67
CA ASP A 200 33.72 -0.35 11.50
C ASP A 200 34.29 -0.84 12.86
N GLN A 201 34.05 -0.10 13.96
CA GLN A 201 34.43 -0.52 15.32
C GLN A 201 33.69 -1.79 15.76
N LEU A 202 32.41 -1.91 15.42
CA LEU A 202 31.61 -3.11 15.65
C LEU A 202 31.99 -4.27 14.72
N LYS A 203 32.84 -4.04 13.71
CA LYS A 203 33.16 -4.99 12.63
C LYS A 203 31.88 -5.53 12.00
N PHE A 204 30.92 -4.65 11.75
CA PHE A 204 29.63 -4.95 11.17
C PHE A 204 29.64 -4.64 9.66
N SER A 205 28.92 -5.46 8.89
CA SER A 205 28.60 -5.19 7.49
C SER A 205 27.19 -5.67 7.20
N ALA A 206 26.39 -4.85 6.52
CA ALA A 206 25.06 -5.25 6.06
C ALA A 206 25.10 -6.23 4.87
N PHE A 207 26.24 -6.37 4.21
CA PHE A 207 26.44 -7.25 3.06
C PHE A 207 27.33 -8.45 3.41
N ASP A 208 27.04 -9.58 2.76
CA ASP A 208 27.88 -10.77 2.78
C ASP A 208 29.15 -10.58 1.93
N LYS A 209 30.03 -11.60 1.91
CA LYS A 209 31.29 -11.57 1.12
C LYS A 209 31.07 -11.50 -0.39
N ARG A 210 29.86 -11.79 -0.87
CA ARG A 210 29.47 -11.75 -2.29
C ARG A 210 28.77 -10.44 -2.66
N GLY A 211 28.59 -9.52 -1.70
CA GLY A 211 27.89 -8.26 -1.90
C GLY A 211 26.37 -8.36 -1.85
N ASN A 212 25.81 -9.46 -1.36
CA ASN A 212 24.36 -9.59 -1.17
C ASN A 212 23.95 -9.02 0.20
N PHE A 213 22.83 -8.32 0.23
CA PHE A 213 22.25 -7.87 1.50
C PHE A 213 21.92 -9.09 2.37
N LYS A 214 22.36 -9.09 3.62
CA LYS A 214 22.23 -10.25 4.53
C LYS A 214 20.77 -10.54 4.93
N GLY A 215 19.83 -9.64 4.66
CA GLY A 215 18.45 -9.69 5.13
C GLY A 215 18.26 -8.90 6.42
N LEU A 216 17.07 -8.32 6.60
CA LEU A 216 16.74 -7.41 7.70
C LEU A 216 16.95 -8.06 9.08
N SER A 217 16.41 -9.26 9.26
CA SER A 217 16.45 -10.01 10.51
C SER A 217 17.89 -10.30 10.90
N ASN A 218 18.70 -10.77 9.94
CA ASN A 218 20.09 -11.11 10.19
C ASN A 218 20.90 -9.89 10.62
N ILE A 219 20.76 -8.76 9.93
CA ILE A 219 21.51 -7.55 10.29
C ILE A 219 21.08 -6.99 11.65
N LEU A 220 19.79 -7.07 11.99
CA LEU A 220 19.26 -6.58 13.27
C LEU A 220 19.72 -7.46 14.44
N TYR A 221 19.73 -8.79 14.27
CA TYR A 221 20.27 -9.71 15.28
C TYR A 221 21.79 -9.55 15.44
N GLU A 222 22.54 -9.45 14.33
CA GLU A 222 23.99 -9.25 14.38
C GLU A 222 24.36 -7.94 15.10
N LEU A 223 23.63 -6.85 14.84
CA LEU A 223 23.82 -5.58 15.55
C LEU A 223 23.49 -5.71 17.03
N LYS A 224 22.36 -6.33 17.39
CA LYS A 224 21.98 -6.57 18.79
C LYS A 224 23.09 -7.30 19.55
N ASP A 225 23.65 -8.36 18.96
CA ASP A 225 24.69 -9.17 19.59
C ASP A 225 26.00 -8.38 19.73
N LYS A 226 26.41 -7.65 18.69
CA LYS A 226 27.60 -6.79 18.73
C LYS A 226 27.49 -5.64 19.74
N MET A 227 26.27 -5.16 20.00
CA MET A 227 26.00 -4.09 20.95
C MET A 227 25.75 -4.58 22.39
N ALA A 228 25.69 -5.89 22.65
CA ALA A 228 25.28 -6.42 23.94
C ALA A 228 26.15 -5.95 25.11
N GLY A 229 27.46 -5.78 24.89
CA GLY A 229 28.44 -5.33 25.90
C GLY A 229 28.61 -3.81 26.01
N MET A 230 27.94 -3.02 25.17
CA MET A 230 28.10 -1.56 25.14
C MET A 230 27.22 -0.87 26.19
N THR A 231 27.75 0.21 26.76
CA THR A 231 27.03 1.16 27.61
C THR A 231 25.94 1.88 26.81
N GLN A 232 25.01 2.54 27.53
CA GLN A 232 23.95 3.31 26.87
C GLN A 232 24.51 4.49 26.05
N GLU A 233 25.58 5.12 26.53
CA GLU A 233 26.23 6.23 25.82
C GLU A 233 26.84 5.73 24.50
N GLU A 234 27.56 4.61 24.52
CA GLU A 234 28.14 4.00 23.32
C GLU A 234 27.06 3.54 22.32
N LYS A 235 25.90 3.10 22.79
CA LYS A 235 24.76 2.70 21.93
C LYS A 235 24.04 3.88 21.27
N ASN A 236 24.25 5.10 21.78
CA ASN A 236 23.59 6.32 21.30
C ASN A 236 24.46 7.15 20.35
N GLN A 237 25.69 6.70 20.06
CA GLN A 237 26.61 7.31 19.09
C GLN A 237 26.58 6.56 17.76
#